data_AF-A0A3N5G7J4-F1
#
_entry.id   AF-A0A3N5G7J4-F1
#
_cell.length_a   1.000
_cell.length_b   1.000
_cell.length_c   1.000
_cell.angle_alpha   90.00
_cell.angle_beta   90.00
_cell.angle_gamma   90.00
#
_symmetry.space_group_name_H-M   'P 1'
#
loop_
_entity.id
_entity.type
_entity.pdbx_description
1 polymer ?
#
loop_
_entity_poly.entity_id
_entity_poly.type
_entity_poly.pdbx_seq_one_letter_code
_entity_poly.pdbx_strand_id
1 'polypeptide(L)'
;MKNLNPIFIITIFLMAFSLIYPQGTQAGEIYTYTDKDGRTIVTNMQIPDEYKAKAKKIDSYREPSPSETNEQDVDSLSKLYRTISGLTGNDERAGMKKHAMNQAVELHKAQLRKQRSTPSGNQQDEMEDEMKRQQREMKAKTEAPLLPKGAINIRTGEYYPPGAGGIIEPKTGTFLPDVGAGYVDPRTGKFIPKIGH
;
A
#
# COMPACT_ATOMS: atom_id res chain seq x y z
N MET A 1 -45.82 -45.43 -2.90
CA MET A 1 -45.04 -44.17 -2.80
C MET A 1 -43.69 -44.51 -2.21
N LYS A 2 -42.59 -44.33 -2.96
CA LYS A 2 -41.24 -44.69 -2.47
C LYS A 2 -40.73 -43.55 -1.60
N ASN A 3 -40.47 -43.83 -0.32
CA ASN A 3 -39.94 -42.84 0.62
C ASN A 3 -38.52 -42.48 0.19
N LEU A 4 -38.36 -41.27 -0.34
CA LEU A 4 -37.06 -40.76 -0.77
C LEU A 4 -36.20 -40.50 0.48
N ASN A 5 -34.95 -40.94 0.44
CA ASN A 5 -34.05 -40.84 1.59
C ASN A 5 -33.77 -39.36 1.92
N PRO A 6 -34.01 -38.90 3.16
CA PRO A 6 -33.85 -37.48 3.53
C PRO A 6 -32.44 -36.95 3.27
N ILE A 7 -31.43 -37.82 3.34
CA ILE A 7 -30.04 -37.46 3.02
C ILE A 7 -29.90 -37.02 1.56
N PHE A 8 -30.60 -37.69 0.65
CA PHE A 8 -30.53 -37.40 -0.78
C PHE A 8 -31.15 -36.04 -1.12
N ILE A 9 -32.21 -35.65 -0.41
CA ILE A 9 -32.87 -34.35 -0.57
C ILE A 9 -31.95 -33.21 -0.11
N ILE A 10 -31.26 -33.39 1.03
CA ILE A 10 -30.32 -32.40 1.57
C ILE A 10 -29.15 -32.18 0.62
N THR A 11 -28.59 -33.25 0.04
CA THR A 11 -27.47 -33.15 -0.90
C THR A 11 -27.85 -32.39 -2.17
N ILE A 12 -29.04 -32.62 -2.73
CA ILE A 12 -29.54 -31.88 -3.89
C ILE A 12 -29.71 -30.39 -3.53
N PHE A 13 -30.24 -30.10 -2.34
CA PHE A 13 -30.43 -28.74 -1.88
C PHE A 13 -29.11 -27.98 -1.74
N LEU A 14 -28.06 -28.60 -1.19
CA LEU A 14 -26.73 -28.01 -1.07
C LEU A 14 -26.05 -27.75 -2.43
N MET A 15 -26.21 -28.65 -3.39
CA MET A 15 -25.69 -28.43 -4.75
C MET A 15 -26.43 -27.30 -5.47
N ALA A 16 -27.77 -27.25 -5.35
CA ALA A 16 -28.58 -26.18 -5.92
C ALA A 16 -28.25 -24.82 -5.28
N PHE A 17 -28.04 -24.78 -3.97
CA PHE A 17 -27.67 -23.56 -3.26
C PHE A 17 -26.31 -23.02 -3.74
N SER A 18 -25.34 -23.89 -3.99
CA SER A 18 -24.00 -23.50 -4.46
C SER A 18 -23.98 -22.87 -5.86
N LEU A 19 -25.04 -23.07 -6.68
CA LEU A 19 -25.18 -22.47 -8.02
C LEU A 19 -25.75 -21.05 -8.01
N ILE A 20 -26.34 -20.60 -6.89
CA ILE A 20 -26.97 -19.27 -6.80
C ILE A 20 -26.01 -18.25 -6.16
N TYR A 21 -24.97 -18.69 -5.48
CA TYR A 21 -23.95 -17.79 -4.93
C TYR A 21 -22.87 -17.52 -5.99
N PRO A 22 -22.70 -16.26 -6.43
CA PRO A 22 -21.60 -15.89 -7.31
C PRO A 22 -20.27 -16.15 -6.59
N GLN A 23 -19.63 -17.27 -6.94
CA GLN A 23 -18.28 -17.64 -6.54
C GLN A 23 -17.32 -16.71 -7.30
N GLY A 24 -16.96 -15.58 -6.69
CA GLY A 24 -15.92 -14.74 -7.25
C GLY A 24 -16.01 -13.29 -6.80
N THR A 25 -15.53 -12.99 -5.60
CA THR A 25 -14.88 -11.69 -5.38
C THR A 25 -13.56 -11.73 -6.14
N GLN A 26 -13.61 -11.59 -7.46
CA GLN A 26 -12.43 -11.16 -8.18
C GLN A 26 -12.08 -9.79 -7.60
N ALA A 27 -10.85 -9.64 -7.12
CA ALA A 27 -10.30 -8.33 -6.80
C ALA A 27 -10.24 -7.55 -8.11
N GLY A 28 -11.38 -6.97 -8.49
CA GLY A 28 -11.53 -6.19 -9.70
C GLY A 28 -10.59 -4.99 -9.64
N GLU A 29 -10.23 -4.52 -10.82
CA GLU A 29 -9.41 -3.34 -10.97
C GLU A 29 -10.14 -2.15 -10.32
N ILE A 30 -9.44 -1.42 -9.45
CA ILE A 30 -10.02 -0.24 -8.80
C ILE A 30 -9.84 0.95 -9.74
N TYR A 31 -10.93 1.65 -9.99
CA TYR A 31 -10.96 2.82 -10.84
C TYR A 31 -11.34 4.06 -10.05
N THR A 32 -10.83 5.21 -10.48
CA THR A 32 -11.23 6.52 -10.00
C THR A 32 -11.70 7.41 -11.14
N TYR A 33 -12.82 8.11 -10.96
CA TYR A 33 -13.35 9.08 -11.91
C TYR A 33 -14.05 10.24 -11.18
N THR A 34 -14.20 11.37 -11.86
CA THR A 34 -14.92 12.54 -11.33
C THR A 34 -16.32 12.58 -11.94
N ASP A 35 -17.34 12.71 -11.10
CA ASP A 35 -18.73 12.86 -11.55
C ASP A 35 -19.02 14.29 -12.05
N LYS A 36 -20.24 14.50 -12.57
CA LYS A 36 -20.71 15.80 -13.05
C LYS A 36 -20.78 16.88 -11.97
N ASP A 37 -20.83 16.49 -10.70
CA ASP A 37 -20.89 17.40 -9.54
C ASP A 37 -19.49 17.71 -8.99
N GLY A 38 -18.44 17.25 -9.67
CA GLY A 38 -17.04 17.47 -9.28
C GLY A 38 -16.53 16.54 -8.18
N ARG A 39 -17.27 15.48 -7.82
CA ARG A 39 -16.89 14.54 -6.76
C ARG A 39 -16.06 13.40 -7.35
N THR A 40 -14.98 13.04 -6.66
CA THR A 40 -14.14 11.90 -7.06
C THR A 40 -14.73 10.62 -6.47
N ILE A 41 -15.06 9.67 -7.34
CA ILE A 41 -15.62 8.36 -7.00
C ILE A 41 -14.55 7.30 -7.22
N VAL A 42 -14.27 6.52 -6.18
CA VAL A 42 -13.41 5.34 -6.26
C VAL A 42 -14.31 4.12 -6.23
N THR A 43 -14.22 3.26 -7.24
CA THR A 43 -15.09 2.09 -7.36
C THR A 43 -14.33 0.86 -7.84
N ASN A 44 -14.78 -0.30 -7.37
CA ASN A 44 -14.38 -1.63 -7.87
C ASN A 44 -15.52 -2.25 -8.71
N MET A 45 -16.50 -1.44 -9.13
CA MET A 45 -17.59 -1.87 -10.01
C MET A 45 -17.31 -1.42 -11.44
N GLN A 46 -18.04 -2.00 -12.41
CA GLN A 46 -17.98 -1.54 -13.79
C GLN A 46 -18.26 -0.03 -13.86
N ILE A 47 -17.33 0.70 -14.47
CA ILE A 47 -17.48 2.14 -14.68
C ILE A 47 -18.63 2.36 -15.66
N PRO A 48 -19.61 3.23 -15.36
CA PRO A 48 -20.65 3.58 -16.32
C PRO A 48 -20.02 4.15 -17.60
N ASP A 49 -20.55 3.79 -18.78
CA ASP A 49 -19.91 4.08 -20.07
C ASP A 49 -19.57 5.56 -20.28
N GLU A 50 -20.38 6.46 -19.70
CA GLU A 50 -20.17 7.91 -19.70
C GLU A 50 -18.80 8.35 -19.11
N TYR A 51 -18.27 7.58 -18.15
CA TYR A 51 -17.04 7.92 -17.42
C TYR A 51 -15.84 7.08 -17.83
N LYS A 52 -16.02 6.07 -18.69
CA LYS A 52 -15.00 5.10 -19.06
C LYS A 52 -13.76 5.75 -19.69
N ALA A 53 -13.95 6.83 -20.46
CA ALA A 53 -12.85 7.58 -21.08
C ALA A 53 -12.09 8.50 -20.10
N LYS A 54 -12.70 8.82 -18.94
CA LYS A 54 -12.14 9.72 -17.93
C LYS A 54 -11.61 8.99 -16.70
N ALA A 55 -11.97 7.71 -16.55
CA ALA A 55 -11.57 6.90 -15.43
C ALA A 55 -10.07 6.55 -15.50
N LYS A 56 -9.40 6.62 -14.36
CA LYS A 56 -8.02 6.18 -14.19
C LYS A 56 -7.99 4.91 -13.36
N LYS A 57 -7.27 3.91 -13.86
CA LYS A 57 -7.00 2.69 -13.09
C LYS A 57 -5.97 3.01 -12.00
N ILE A 58 -6.22 2.50 -10.79
CA ILE A 58 -5.30 2.59 -9.66
C ILE A 58 -4.62 1.23 -9.53
N ASP A 59 -3.35 1.15 -9.91
CA ASP A 59 -2.61 -0.12 -9.92
C ASP A 59 -2.23 -0.63 -8.53
N SER A 60 -2.28 0.22 -7.49
CA SER A 60 -2.12 -0.21 -6.10
C SER A 60 -2.70 0.79 -5.12
N TYR A 61 -3.63 0.36 -4.27
CA TYR A 61 -3.99 1.09 -3.06
C TYR A 61 -2.92 0.80 -2.00
N ARG A 62 -2.08 1.78 -1.69
CA ARG A 62 -1.24 1.72 -0.49
C ARG A 62 -2.05 2.35 0.63
N GLU A 63 -2.51 1.53 1.56
CA GLU A 63 -3.13 2.04 2.78
C GLU A 63 -2.07 2.90 3.50
N PRO A 64 -2.33 4.20 3.73
CA PRO A 64 -1.38 5.04 4.45
C PRO A 64 -1.19 4.46 5.84
N SER A 65 0.07 4.19 6.20
CA SER A 65 0.39 3.67 7.53
C SER A 65 -0.15 4.64 8.58
N PRO A 66 -0.72 4.18 9.71
CA PRO A 66 -1.23 5.07 10.76
C PRO A 66 -0.17 6.04 11.30
N SER A 67 1.11 5.76 11.09
CA SER A 67 2.26 6.63 11.39
C SER A 67 2.49 7.78 10.40
N GLU A 68 1.81 7.79 9.25
CA GLU A 68 1.95 8.82 8.19
C GLU A 68 0.79 9.82 8.19
N THR A 69 -0.01 9.87 9.25
CA THR A 69 -0.96 10.97 9.48
C THR A 69 -0.16 12.21 9.86
N ASN A 70 0.44 12.85 8.85
CA ASN A 70 1.27 14.04 9.03
C ASN A 70 0.39 15.15 9.60
N GLU A 71 0.92 15.86 10.60
CA GLU A 71 0.35 17.04 11.23
C GLU A 71 -0.13 18.10 10.21
N GLN A 72 0.44 18.07 9.00
CA GLN A 72 0.02 18.85 7.82
C GLN A 72 -1.43 18.61 7.37
N ASP A 73 -1.98 17.41 7.54
CA ASP A 73 -3.36 17.11 7.12
C ASP A 73 -4.39 17.71 8.08
N VAL A 74 -4.05 17.77 9.37
CA VAL A 74 -4.89 18.41 10.40
C VAL A 74 -4.88 19.93 10.24
N ASP A 75 -3.72 20.51 9.93
CA ASP A 75 -3.60 21.94 9.62
C ASP A 75 -4.34 22.33 8.33
N SER A 76 -4.24 21.48 7.30
CA SER A 76 -4.92 21.67 6.01
C SER A 76 -6.45 21.62 6.16
N LEU A 77 -6.98 20.66 6.94
CA LEU A 77 -8.40 20.61 7.29
C LEU A 77 -8.85 21.85 8.06
N SER A 78 -8.05 22.32 9.02
CA SER A 78 -8.38 23.51 9.82
C SER A 78 -8.42 24.78 8.97
N LYS A 79 -7.51 24.92 8.00
CA LYS A 79 -7.46 26.03 7.04
C LYS A 79 -8.64 25.99 6.09
N LEU A 80 -8.98 24.81 5.56
CA LEU A 80 -10.11 24.63 4.66
C LEU A 80 -11.44 24.99 5.35
N TYR A 81 -11.60 24.62 6.63
CA TYR A 81 -12.75 25.02 7.45
C TYR A 81 -12.79 26.54 7.73
N ARG A 82 -11.66 27.19 8.02
CA ARG A 82 -11.62 28.66 8.18
C ARG A 82 -12.03 29.39 6.90
N THR A 83 -11.61 28.89 5.74
CA THR A 83 -11.97 29.46 4.44
C THR A 83 -13.47 29.33 4.17
N ILE A 84 -14.06 28.17 4.42
CA ILE A 84 -15.51 27.96 4.26
C ILE A 84 -16.31 28.84 5.24
N SER A 85 -15.82 28.98 6.47
CA SER A 85 -16.44 29.84 7.49
C SER A 85 -16.31 31.33 7.17
N GLY A 86 -15.27 31.74 6.45
CA GLY A 86 -15.03 33.13 6.02
C GLY A 86 -15.86 33.55 4.81
N LEU A 87 -16.30 32.59 3.98
CA LEU A 87 -17.18 32.85 2.82
C LEU A 87 -18.64 33.10 3.21
N THR A 88 -19.00 32.90 4.48
CA THR A 88 -20.31 33.23 5.06
C THR A 88 -20.21 34.50 5.91
N GLY A 89 -19.89 35.63 5.29
CA GLY A 89 -20.25 36.97 5.79
C GLY A 89 -21.68 37.27 5.34
N ASN A 90 -22.56 37.93 6.08
CA ASN A 90 -22.40 38.93 7.11
C ASN A 90 -23.56 38.77 8.10
N ASP A 91 -23.29 38.93 9.39
CA ASP A 91 -24.22 39.51 10.38
C ASP A 91 -23.61 39.31 11.77
N GLU A 92 -23.91 40.24 12.67
CA GLU A 92 -23.34 40.42 14.02
C GLU A 92 -23.39 39.17 14.94
N ARG A 93 -24.01 38.08 14.49
CA ARG A 93 -23.93 36.72 15.06
C ARG A 93 -22.55 36.03 14.93
N ALA A 94 -21.65 36.54 14.09
CA ALA A 94 -20.32 35.93 13.88
C ALA A 94 -19.40 36.01 15.12
N GLY A 95 -19.53 37.06 15.94
CA GLY A 95 -18.74 37.21 17.18
C GLY A 95 -19.08 36.16 18.23
N MET A 96 -20.38 35.89 18.43
CA MET A 96 -20.84 34.86 19.38
C MET A 96 -20.51 33.44 18.91
N LYS A 97 -20.57 33.16 17.59
CA LYS A 97 -20.19 31.85 17.05
C LYS A 97 -18.69 31.56 17.18
N LYS A 98 -17.81 32.55 16.99
CA LYS A 98 -16.36 32.35 17.21
C LYS A 98 -16.04 32.01 18.66
N HIS A 99 -16.67 32.68 19.61
CA HIS A 99 -16.48 32.35 21.03
C HIS A 99 -17.05 30.98 21.40
N ALA A 100 -18.26 30.64 20.95
CA ALA A 100 -18.85 29.32 21.19
C ALA A 100 -18.02 28.20 20.54
N MET A 101 -17.44 28.44 19.37
CA MET A 101 -16.62 27.47 18.66
C MET A 101 -15.23 27.31 19.30
N ASN A 102 -14.58 28.39 19.72
CA ASN A 102 -13.34 28.29 20.50
C ASN A 102 -13.59 27.55 21.82
N GLN A 103 -14.74 27.79 22.47
CA GLN A 103 -15.14 27.07 23.67
C GLN A 103 -15.42 25.58 23.40
N ALA A 104 -16.05 25.25 22.27
CA ALA A 104 -16.28 23.86 21.84
C ALA A 104 -14.97 23.13 21.51
N VAL A 105 -14.02 23.81 20.85
CA VAL A 105 -12.69 23.27 20.54
C VAL A 105 -11.91 23.02 21.83
N GLU A 106 -11.92 23.96 22.77
CA GLU A 106 -11.26 23.76 24.07
C GLU A 106 -11.94 22.68 24.92
N LEU A 107 -13.27 22.57 24.90
CA LEU A 107 -14.00 21.47 25.56
C LEU A 107 -13.66 20.11 24.95
N HIS A 108 -13.59 20.02 23.63
CA HIS A 108 -13.21 18.80 22.93
C HIS A 108 -11.76 18.41 23.24
N LYS A 109 -10.84 19.38 23.25
CA LYS A 109 -9.44 19.19 23.64
C LYS A 109 -9.30 18.78 25.11
N ALA A 110 -10.12 19.33 26.00
CA ALA A 110 -10.18 18.94 27.40
C ALA A 110 -10.76 17.52 27.59
N GLN A 111 -11.76 17.12 26.79
CA GLN A 111 -12.27 15.74 26.77
C GLN A 111 -11.21 14.74 26.29
N LEU A 112 -10.47 15.06 25.22
CA LEU A 112 -9.35 14.24 24.75
C LEU A 112 -8.26 14.11 25.82
N ARG A 113 -7.96 15.18 26.56
CA ARG A 113 -7.05 15.15 27.71
C ARG A 113 -7.56 14.25 28.85
N LYS A 114 -8.87 14.26 29.13
CA LYS A 114 -9.48 13.36 30.12
C LYS A 114 -9.50 11.90 29.68
N GLN A 115 -9.68 11.63 28.39
CA GLN A 115 -9.56 10.28 27.82
C GLN A 115 -8.12 9.77 27.83
N ARG A 116 -7.13 10.66 27.70
CA ARG A 116 -5.70 10.32 27.89
C ARG A 116 -5.30 10.10 29.36
N SER A 117 -6.10 10.54 30.32
CA SER A 117 -5.81 10.38 31.76
C SER A 117 -6.53 9.20 32.42
N THR A 118 -7.20 8.32 31.67
CA THR A 118 -7.53 6.99 32.21
C THR A 118 -6.26 6.14 32.30
N PRO A 119 -6.18 5.14 33.20
CA PRO A 119 -4.94 4.42 33.54
C PRO A 119 -4.39 3.48 32.44
N SER A 120 -4.62 3.81 31.17
CA SER A 120 -4.19 3.08 29.98
C SER A 120 -2.98 3.75 29.30
N GLY A 121 -2.28 4.65 30.00
CA GLY A 121 -1.02 5.24 29.51
C GLY A 121 0.14 4.23 29.52
N ASN A 122 0.19 3.34 30.52
CA ASN A 122 1.32 2.40 30.66
C ASN A 122 1.25 1.23 29.67
N GLN A 123 0.05 0.85 29.20
CA GLN A 123 -0.10 -0.29 28.29
C GLN A 123 0.25 0.05 26.84
N GLN A 124 0.07 1.30 26.41
CA GLN A 124 0.47 1.74 25.08
C GLN A 124 1.98 1.86 24.95
N ASP A 125 2.64 2.41 25.98
CA ASP A 125 4.09 2.51 26.02
C ASP A 125 4.75 1.12 26.09
N GLU A 126 4.19 0.20 26.88
CA GLU A 126 4.66 -1.19 26.94
C GLU A 126 4.46 -1.94 25.60
N MET A 127 3.32 -1.73 24.94
CA MET A 127 3.04 -2.36 23.64
C MET A 127 3.93 -1.80 22.52
N GLU A 128 4.26 -0.51 22.54
CA GLU A 128 5.19 0.09 21.58
C GLU A 128 6.62 -0.42 21.79
N ASP A 129 7.05 -0.56 23.05
CA ASP A 129 8.36 -1.13 23.38
C ASP A 129 8.45 -2.62 23.04
N GLU A 130 7.38 -3.38 23.25
CA GLU A 130 7.31 -4.79 22.86
C GLU A 130 7.34 -4.96 21.33
N MET A 131 6.62 -4.09 20.60
CA MET A 131 6.67 -4.07 19.14
C MET A 131 8.07 -3.70 18.62
N LYS A 132 8.75 -2.73 19.22
CA LYS A 132 10.14 -2.38 18.88
C LYS A 132 11.10 -3.52 19.18
N ARG A 133 10.92 -4.27 20.28
CA ARG A 133 11.71 -5.46 20.60
C ARG A 133 11.50 -6.57 19.58
N GLN A 134 10.25 -6.90 19.24
CA GLN A 134 9.95 -7.89 18.21
C GLN A 134 10.51 -7.49 16.85
N GLN A 135 10.45 -6.20 16.50
CA GLN A 135 11.01 -5.71 15.24
C GLN A 135 12.54 -5.80 15.21
N ARG A 136 13.22 -5.54 16.34
CA ARG A 136 14.67 -5.75 16.48
C ARG A 136 15.04 -7.24 16.42
N GLU A 137 14.26 -8.12 17.04
CA GLU A 137 14.46 -9.57 16.96
C GLU A 137 14.20 -10.11 15.55
N MET A 138 13.16 -9.65 14.86
CA MET A 138 12.93 -10.01 13.46
C MET A 138 14.05 -9.51 12.55
N LYS A 139 14.56 -8.31 12.79
CA LYS A 139 15.70 -7.76 12.04
C LYS A 139 16.99 -8.54 12.31
N ALA A 140 17.26 -8.92 13.56
CA ALA A 140 18.41 -9.74 13.94
C ALA A 140 18.29 -11.19 13.43
N LYS A 141 17.07 -11.75 13.37
CA LYS A 141 16.80 -13.10 12.86
C LYS A 141 16.73 -13.17 11.33
N THR A 142 16.58 -12.02 10.67
CA THR A 142 16.61 -11.84 9.20
C THR A 142 17.96 -11.30 8.72
N GLU A 143 19.02 -11.41 9.52
CA GLU A 143 20.38 -11.48 9.00
C GLU A 143 20.67 -12.95 8.61
N ALA A 144 19.85 -13.50 7.72
CA ALA A 144 20.31 -14.62 6.92
C ALA A 144 21.54 -14.10 6.14
N PRO A 145 22.67 -14.85 6.10
CA PRO A 145 23.84 -14.42 5.35
C PRO A 145 23.37 -14.06 3.95
N LEU A 146 23.59 -12.81 3.54
CA LEU A 146 23.28 -12.34 2.19
C LEU A 146 23.97 -13.32 1.24
N LEU A 147 23.21 -14.26 0.68
CA LEU A 147 23.74 -15.16 -0.32
C LEU A 147 24.29 -14.24 -1.40
N PRO A 148 25.61 -14.30 -1.65
CA PRO A 148 26.21 -13.29 -2.48
C PRO A 148 25.56 -13.44 -3.87
N LYS A 149 25.05 -12.32 -4.41
CA LYS A 149 24.16 -12.34 -5.58
C LYS A 149 24.98 -12.76 -6.80
N GLY A 150 24.91 -14.05 -7.16
CA GLY A 150 25.47 -14.57 -8.42
C GLY A 150 24.67 -14.11 -9.63
N ALA A 151 25.25 -14.29 -10.83
CA ALA A 151 24.55 -14.07 -12.09
C ALA A 151 24.03 -15.40 -12.63
N ILE A 152 22.84 -15.42 -13.24
CA ILE A 152 22.31 -16.61 -13.93
C ILE A 152 22.34 -16.33 -15.42
N ASN A 153 22.93 -17.26 -16.18
CA ASN A 153 22.82 -17.25 -17.63
C ASN A 153 21.36 -17.58 -18.02
N ILE A 154 20.59 -16.59 -18.47
CA ILE A 154 19.18 -16.78 -18.83
C ILE A 154 18.96 -17.76 -20.00
N ARG A 155 20.00 -18.07 -20.79
CA ARG A 155 19.92 -18.98 -21.93
C ARG A 155 20.27 -20.42 -21.57
N THR A 156 21.20 -20.62 -20.64
CA THR A 156 21.70 -21.96 -20.26
C THR A 156 21.30 -22.41 -18.86
N GLY A 157 20.81 -21.49 -18.00
CA GLY A 157 20.51 -21.76 -16.59
C GLY A 157 21.74 -21.88 -15.69
N GLU A 158 22.95 -21.67 -16.23
CA GLU A 158 24.20 -21.78 -15.47
C GLU A 158 24.33 -20.65 -14.43
N TYR A 159 24.68 -21.00 -13.20
CA TYR A 159 24.88 -20.07 -12.10
C TYR A 159 26.37 -19.68 -11.98
N TYR A 160 26.66 -18.39 -12.10
CA TYR A 160 28.00 -17.84 -11.90
C TYR A 160 28.12 -17.34 -10.45
N PRO A 161 29.06 -17.90 -9.65
CA PRO A 161 29.25 -17.48 -8.29
C PRO A 161 29.73 -16.02 -8.25
N PRO A 162 29.41 -15.29 -7.17
CA PRO A 162 29.65 -13.85 -7.00
C PRO A 162 31.13 -13.48 -6.70
N GLY A 163 32.07 -14.16 -7.36
CA GLY A 163 33.51 -13.99 -7.14
C GLY A 163 34.14 -12.80 -7.86
N ALA A 164 33.45 -12.23 -8.85
CA ALA A 164 33.87 -11.02 -9.53
C ALA A 164 32.60 -10.35 -10.07
N GLY A 165 32.53 -9.02 -10.03
CA GLY A 165 31.49 -8.29 -10.75
C GLY A 165 31.48 -8.68 -12.24
N GLY A 166 30.52 -8.20 -13.00
CA GLY A 166 30.48 -8.48 -14.42
C GLY A 166 29.24 -7.92 -15.09
N ILE A 167 29.23 -7.95 -16.41
CA ILE A 167 28.07 -7.53 -17.21
C ILE A 167 27.60 -8.69 -18.06
N ILE A 168 26.29 -8.79 -18.27
CA ILE A 168 25.72 -9.70 -19.26
C ILE A 168 25.51 -8.90 -20.54
N GLU A 169 26.13 -9.33 -21.64
CA GLU A 169 25.92 -8.68 -22.92
C GLU A 169 24.51 -9.00 -23.44
N PRO A 170 23.61 -8.01 -23.63
CA PRO A 170 22.19 -8.28 -23.90
C PRO A 170 21.94 -8.94 -25.26
N LYS A 171 22.86 -8.75 -26.23
CA LYS A 171 22.74 -9.34 -27.57
C LYS A 171 23.06 -10.83 -27.59
N THR A 172 23.99 -11.28 -26.75
CA THR A 172 24.53 -12.64 -26.80
C THR A 172 24.17 -13.47 -25.58
N GLY A 173 23.75 -12.83 -24.49
CA GLY A 173 23.55 -13.45 -23.18
C GLY A 173 24.86 -13.90 -22.52
N THR A 174 26.00 -13.47 -23.04
CA THR A 174 27.32 -13.88 -22.53
C THR A 174 27.64 -13.08 -21.28
N PHE A 175 28.01 -13.77 -20.20
CA PHE A 175 28.54 -13.14 -19.00
C PHE A 175 30.01 -12.75 -19.22
N LEU A 176 30.32 -11.48 -19.01
CA LEU A 176 31.64 -10.91 -19.12
C LEU A 176 32.15 -10.57 -17.70
N PRO A 177 33.04 -11.38 -17.11
CA PRO A 177 33.61 -11.11 -15.79
C PRO A 177 34.39 -9.79 -15.78
N ASP A 178 34.23 -9.05 -14.69
CA ASP A 178 34.97 -7.84 -14.35
C ASP A 178 36.36 -8.22 -13.83
N VAL A 179 37.40 -7.68 -14.47
CA VAL A 179 38.80 -7.88 -14.10
C VAL A 179 39.46 -6.59 -13.59
N GLY A 180 38.65 -5.66 -13.07
CA GLY A 180 39.09 -4.37 -12.54
C GLY A 180 39.22 -3.30 -13.63
N ALA A 181 40.09 -3.52 -14.62
CA ALA A 181 40.33 -2.57 -15.71
C ALA A 181 39.30 -2.63 -16.85
N GLY A 182 38.44 -3.63 -16.84
CA GLY A 182 37.57 -3.96 -17.97
C GLY A 182 36.82 -5.26 -17.75
N TYR A 183 36.36 -5.83 -18.84
CA TYR A 183 35.71 -7.13 -18.88
C TYR A 183 36.47 -8.06 -19.82
N VAL A 184 36.44 -9.37 -19.55
CA VAL A 184 37.06 -10.37 -20.44
C VAL A 184 35.98 -11.27 -21.00
N ASP A 185 35.97 -11.49 -22.32
CA ASP A 185 35.13 -12.52 -22.92
C ASP A 185 35.76 -13.91 -22.65
N PRO A 186 35.09 -14.79 -21.88
CA PRO A 186 35.65 -16.09 -21.52
C PRO A 186 35.76 -17.05 -22.71
N ARG A 187 35.05 -16.79 -23.82
CA ARG A 187 35.10 -17.64 -25.03
C ARG A 187 36.26 -17.29 -25.93
N THR A 188 36.56 -16.00 -26.04
CA THR A 188 37.57 -15.49 -26.99
C THR A 188 38.84 -14.98 -26.32
N GLY A 189 38.82 -14.80 -24.99
CA GLY A 189 39.90 -14.15 -24.24
C GLY A 189 40.00 -12.64 -24.51
N LYS A 190 39.04 -12.05 -25.25
CA LYS A 190 39.08 -10.65 -25.65
C LYS A 190 38.82 -9.74 -24.45
N PHE A 191 39.72 -8.78 -24.23
CA PHE A 191 39.55 -7.74 -23.22
C PHE A 191 38.74 -6.55 -23.77
N ILE A 192 37.79 -6.07 -22.97
CA ILE A 192 36.92 -4.92 -23.24
C ILE A 192 37.17 -3.89 -22.14
N PRO A 193 37.84 -2.77 -22.43
CA PRO A 193 38.15 -1.77 -21.41
C PRO A 193 36.88 -1.08 -20.89
N LYS A 194 36.87 -0.77 -19.59
CA LYS A 194 35.88 0.17 -19.03
C LYS A 194 36.27 1.58 -19.46
N ILE A 195 35.40 2.27 -20.19
CA ILE A 195 35.58 3.69 -20.48
C ILE A 195 35.21 4.44 -19.20
N GLY A 196 36.21 4.94 -18.48
CA GLY A 196 35.98 5.74 -17.27
C GLY A 196 35.42 7.12 -17.63
N HIS A 197 34.36 7.53 -16.94
CA HIS A 197 33.90 8.92 -16.88
C HIS A 197 34.43 9.58 -15.61
#